data_AF-A0A949TUW8-F1
#
_entry.id   AF-A0A949TUW8-F1
#
_cell.length_a   1.000
_cell.length_b   1.000
_cell.length_c   1.000
_cell.angle_alpha   90.00
_cell.angle_beta   90.00
_cell.angle_gamma   90.00
#
_symmetry.space_group_name_H-M   'P 1'
#
loop_
_entity.id
_entity.type
_entity.pdbx_description
1 polymer ?
#
loop_
_entity_poly.entity_id
_entity_poly.type
_entity_poly.pdbx_seq_one_letter_code
_entity_poly.pdbx_strand_id
1 'polypeptide(L)'
;MKRKCIVIILICFVLIILNIGFDIFTHSTVERVIRADLFFRGYFVKAFKTEISKRPIPDSQYGTMYICRNPGIGPDSYHLEKKYKYFGEFEYWYVDINGTGGG
;
A
#
# COMPACT_ATOMS: atom_id res chain seq x y z
N MET A 1 30.03 -20.29 18.12
CA MET A 1 29.06 -20.68 17.05
C MET A 1 27.72 -19.95 17.16
N LYS A 2 27.04 -19.91 18.33
CA LYS A 2 25.69 -19.30 18.48
C LYS A 2 25.56 -17.82 18.04
N ARG A 3 26.51 -16.94 18.39
CA ARG A 3 26.49 -15.53 17.96
C ARG A 3 26.56 -15.33 16.44
N LYS A 4 27.32 -16.16 15.73
CA LYS A 4 27.46 -16.07 14.26
C LYS A 4 26.15 -16.47 13.55
N CYS A 5 25.44 -17.49 14.05
CA CYS A 5 24.12 -17.84 13.53
C CYS A 5 23.08 -16.73 13.74
N ILE A 6 23.07 -16.08 14.91
CA ILE A 6 22.12 -14.99 15.20
C ILE A 6 22.31 -13.83 14.21
N VAL A 7 23.56 -13.45 13.94
CA VAL A 7 23.87 -12.38 12.97
C VAL A 7 23.41 -12.76 11.56
N ILE A 8 23.61 -14.00 11.13
CA ILE A 8 23.15 -14.49 9.82
C ILE A 8 21.63 -14.42 9.71
N ILE A 9 20.89 -14.88 10.73
CA ILE A 9 19.42 -14.84 10.76
C ILE A 9 18.92 -13.38 10.63
N LEU A 10 19.57 -12.46 11.34
CA LEU A 10 19.21 -11.05 11.34
C LEU A 10 19.43 -10.40 9.95
N ILE A 11 20.54 -10.74 9.29
CA ILE A 11 20.83 -10.30 7.93
C ILE A 11 19.81 -10.88 6.94
N CYS A 12 19.44 -12.15 7.07
CA CYS A 12 18.39 -12.76 6.25
C CYS A 12 17.05 -12.04 6.42
N PHE A 13 16.68 -11.68 7.65
CA PHE A 13 15.47 -10.91 7.93
C PHE A 13 15.49 -9.53 7.25
N VAL A 14 16.63 -8.83 7.34
CA VAL A 14 16.83 -7.53 6.69
C VAL A 14 16.73 -7.64 5.17
N LEU A 15 17.33 -8.68 4.57
CA LEU A 15 17.27 -8.91 3.13
C LEU A 15 15.84 -9.24 2.66
N ILE A 16 15.09 -10.02 3.43
CA ILE A 16 13.68 -10.32 3.14
C ILE A 16 12.84 -9.03 3.20
N ILE A 17 13.03 -8.21 4.23
CA ILE A 17 12.33 -6.92 4.36
C ILE A 17 12.68 -5.99 3.19
N LEU A 18 13.96 -5.90 2.82
CA LEU A 18 14.42 -5.10 1.68
C LEU A 18 13.79 -5.57 0.37
N ASN A 19 13.71 -6.88 0.15
CA ASN A 19 13.16 -7.46 -1.08
C ASN A 19 11.63 -7.27 -1.16
N ILE A 20 10.92 -7.49 -0.06
CA ILE A 20 9.47 -7.18 0.04
C ILE A 20 9.24 -5.68 -0.18
N GLY A 21 10.06 -4.82 0.42
CA GLY A 21 10.01 -3.38 0.17
C GLY A 21 10.20 -3.07 -1.31
N PHE A 22 11.25 -3.61 -1.92
CA PHE A 22 11.56 -3.40 -3.33
C PHE A 22 10.43 -3.86 -4.26
N ASP A 23 9.79 -5.01 -3.98
CA ASP A 23 8.66 -5.55 -4.76
C ASP A 23 7.37 -4.72 -4.58
N ILE A 24 7.08 -4.27 -3.36
CA ILE A 24 5.96 -3.35 -3.07
C ILE A 24 6.16 -2.03 -3.84
N PHE A 25 7.39 -1.52 -3.88
CA PHE A 25 7.69 -0.29 -4.58
C PHE A 25 7.63 -0.52 -6.10
N THR A 26 8.45 -1.40 -6.68
CA THR A 26 8.61 -1.47 -8.15
C THR A 26 7.35 -1.86 -8.94
N HIS A 27 6.38 -2.54 -8.34
CA HIS A 27 5.11 -2.91 -9.00
C HIS A 27 3.91 -2.50 -8.14
N SER A 28 3.91 -1.24 -7.71
CA SER A 28 2.82 -0.62 -6.97
C SER A 28 1.56 -0.59 -7.84
N THR A 29 0.64 -1.54 -7.63
CA THR A 29 -0.74 -1.41 -8.10
C THR A 29 -1.55 -0.62 -7.09
N VAL A 30 -2.61 0.05 -7.54
CA VAL A 30 -3.61 0.72 -6.69
C VAL A 30 -4.01 -0.14 -5.50
N GLU A 31 -4.33 -1.42 -5.77
CA GLU A 31 -4.76 -2.36 -4.75
C GLU A 31 -3.66 -2.66 -3.72
N ARG A 32 -2.42 -2.86 -4.18
CA ARG A 32 -1.27 -3.09 -3.29
C ARG A 32 -1.03 -1.89 -2.39
N VAL A 33 -1.14 -0.66 -2.91
CA VAL A 33 -0.92 0.56 -2.14
C VAL A 33 -1.94 0.74 -1.03
N ILE A 34 -3.22 0.55 -1.35
CA ILE A 34 -4.30 0.65 -0.35
C ILE A 34 -4.16 -0.44 0.72
N ARG A 35 -3.89 -1.70 0.31
CA ARG A 35 -3.70 -2.79 1.28
C ARG A 35 -2.45 -2.60 2.14
N ALA A 36 -1.37 -2.08 1.57
CA ALA A 36 -0.15 -1.78 2.32
C ALA A 36 -0.41 -0.67 3.36
N ASP A 37 -1.07 0.41 2.99
CA ASP A 37 -1.46 1.46 3.93
C ASP A 37 -2.31 0.90 5.08
N LEU A 38 -3.35 0.11 4.76
CA LEU A 38 -4.18 -0.56 5.77
C LEU A 38 -3.38 -1.52 6.67
N PHE A 39 -2.42 -2.24 6.11
CA PHE A 39 -1.53 -3.11 6.87
C PHE A 39 -0.68 -2.30 7.85
N PHE A 40 -0.05 -1.20 7.40
CA PHE A 40 0.76 -0.33 8.24
C PHE A 40 -0.07 0.44 9.29
N ARG A 41 -1.36 0.65 9.05
CA ARG A 41 -2.34 1.14 10.03
C ARG A 41 -2.77 0.09 11.07
N GLY A 42 -2.27 -1.15 10.98
CA GLY A 42 -2.52 -2.21 11.95
C GLY A 42 -3.64 -3.18 11.58
N TYR A 43 -4.23 -3.06 10.39
CA TYR A 43 -5.31 -3.96 9.92
C TYR A 43 -4.77 -5.25 9.28
N PHE A 44 -3.64 -5.79 9.75
CA PHE A 44 -2.83 -6.86 9.15
C PHE A 44 -3.61 -7.85 8.27
N VAL A 45 -4.40 -8.76 8.85
CA VAL A 45 -5.14 -9.80 8.10
C VAL A 45 -6.32 -9.21 7.31
N LYS A 46 -6.94 -8.14 7.82
CA LYS A 46 -8.13 -7.52 7.24
C LYS A 46 -7.79 -6.68 6.00
N ALA A 47 -6.57 -6.13 5.95
CA ALA A 47 -6.02 -5.41 4.81
C ALA A 47 -5.97 -6.30 3.57
N PHE A 48 -5.48 -7.53 3.69
CA PHE A 48 -5.46 -8.48 2.56
C PHE A 48 -6.86 -8.90 2.08
N LYS A 49 -7.85 -8.91 2.98
CA LYS A 49 -9.26 -9.19 2.67
C LYS A 49 -10.03 -7.96 2.19
N THR A 50 -9.37 -6.82 2.02
CA THR A 50 -10.04 -5.59 1.58
C THR A 50 -10.39 -5.69 0.10
N GLU A 51 -11.68 -5.53 -0.17
CA GLU A 51 -12.21 -5.35 -1.52
C GLU A 51 -11.95 -3.92 -1.95
N ILE A 52 -11.48 -3.73 -3.17
CA ILE A 52 -11.09 -2.43 -3.72
C ILE A 52 -11.72 -2.31 -5.09
N SER A 53 -12.44 -1.23 -5.33
CA SER A 53 -13.03 -0.92 -6.62
C SER A 53 -12.80 0.54 -6.98
N LYS A 54 -12.63 0.80 -8.28
CA LYS A 54 -12.55 2.18 -8.77
C LYS A 54 -13.95 2.79 -8.73
N ARG A 55 -14.07 4.01 -8.18
CA ARG A 55 -15.35 4.74 -8.23
C ARG A 55 -15.70 4.99 -9.71
N PRO A 56 -16.93 4.68 -10.14
CA PRO A 56 -17.31 4.79 -11.56
C PRO A 56 -17.36 6.25 -12.03
N ILE A 57 -17.68 7.19 -11.13
CA ILE A 57 -17.75 8.62 -11.41
C ILE A 57 -16.61 9.31 -10.64
N PRO A 58 -15.69 10.00 -11.33
CA PRO A 58 -14.67 10.82 -10.68
C PRO A 58 -15.34 11.89 -9.83
N ASP A 59 -14.77 12.15 -8.66
CA ASP A 59 -15.17 13.28 -7.85
C ASP A 59 -14.68 14.59 -8.51
N SER A 60 -15.51 15.62 -8.52
CA SER A 60 -15.12 16.91 -9.10
C SER A 60 -14.04 17.61 -8.28
N GLN A 61 -13.97 17.34 -6.97
CA GLN A 61 -13.02 17.95 -6.05
C GLN A 61 -11.74 17.12 -5.92
N TYR A 62 -11.88 15.79 -5.92
CA TYR A 62 -10.77 14.87 -5.65
C TYR A 62 -10.43 13.93 -6.83
N GLY A 63 -11.04 14.11 -8.01
CA GLY A 63 -10.73 13.30 -9.19
C GLY A 63 -11.02 11.80 -9.02
N THR A 64 -10.10 10.94 -9.45
CA THR A 64 -10.31 9.47 -9.36
C THR A 64 -10.17 9.01 -7.91
N MET A 65 -11.23 8.41 -7.38
CA MET A 65 -11.24 7.79 -6.05
C MET A 65 -11.44 6.28 -6.15
N TYR A 66 -10.93 5.57 -5.16
CA TYR A 66 -11.09 4.13 -5.00
C TYR A 66 -11.92 3.87 -3.74
N ILE A 67 -12.97 3.08 -3.88
CA ILE A 67 -13.80 2.64 -2.76
C ILE A 67 -13.22 1.33 -2.26
N CYS A 68 -13.00 1.25 -0.96
CA CYS A 68 -12.55 0.04 -0.31
C CYS A 68 -13.56 -0.42 0.74
N ARG A 69 -13.64 -1.73 0.95
CA ARG A 69 -14.44 -2.34 2.00
C ARG A 69 -13.56 -3.25 2.84
N ASN A 70 -13.05 -2.70 3.94
CA ASN A 70 -12.20 -3.44 4.86
C ASN A 70 -13.06 -4.11 5.94
N PRO A 71 -12.92 -5.43 6.21
CA PRO A 71 -13.70 -6.13 7.24
C PRO A 71 -13.52 -5.60 8.68
N GLY A 72 -12.52 -4.76 8.93
CA GLY A 72 -12.19 -4.20 10.24
C GLY A 72 -12.55 -2.76 10.44
N ILE A 73 -12.81 -2.02 9.35
CA ILE A 73 -13.13 -0.59 9.38
C ILE A 73 -14.57 -0.38 8.89
N GLY A 74 -14.94 -1.07 7.81
CA GLY A 74 -16.14 -0.77 7.04
C GLY A 74 -15.80 -0.24 5.64
N PRO A 75 -16.76 0.38 4.95
CA PRO A 75 -16.52 1.08 3.70
C PRO A 75 -15.68 2.35 3.96
N ASP A 76 -14.73 2.64 3.08
CA ASP A 76 -13.88 3.83 3.13
C ASP A 76 -13.44 4.22 1.70
N SER A 77 -12.92 5.42 1.51
CA SER A 77 -12.46 5.94 0.22
C SER A 77 -11.00 6.37 0.26
N TYR A 78 -10.27 5.95 -0.77
CA TYR A 78 -8.88 6.32 -0.99
C TYR A 78 -8.77 7.21 -2.22
N HIS A 79 -8.11 8.35 -2.04
CA HIS A 79 -7.57 9.13 -3.14
C HIS A 79 -6.11 8.72 -3.37
N LEU A 80 -5.78 8.37 -4.61
CA LEU A 80 -4.42 7.97 -4.97
C LEU A 80 -3.84 8.91 -6.01
N GLU A 81 -2.61 9.35 -5.76
CA GLU A 81 -1.82 10.11 -6.70
C GLU A 81 -0.87 9.19 -7.46
N LYS A 82 -0.82 9.35 -8.79
CA LYS A 82 0.18 8.72 -9.62
C LYS A 82 1.42 9.60 -9.67
N LYS A 83 2.58 9.06 -9.28
CA LYS A 83 3.87 9.74 -9.33
C LYS A 83 4.86 8.93 -10.16
N TYR A 84 5.82 9.65 -10.72
CA TYR A 84 6.91 9.06 -11.50
C TYR A 84 8.21 9.15 -10.70
N LYS A 85 8.97 8.06 -10.65
CA LYS A 85 10.35 8.03 -10.15
C LYS A 85 11.31 7.74 -11.29
N TYR A 86 12.59 8.00 -11.06
CA TYR A 86 13.67 7.79 -12.05
C TYR A 86 13.38 8.49 -13.38
N PHE A 87 13.22 9.82 -13.34
CA PHE A 87 13.03 10.64 -14.54
C PHE A 87 11.84 10.25 -15.45
N GLY A 88 10.83 9.57 -14.93
CA GLY A 88 9.65 9.18 -15.70
C GLY A 88 9.57 7.69 -16.04
N GLU A 89 10.60 6.91 -15.76
CA GLU A 89 10.68 5.51 -16.19
C GLU A 89 9.77 4.58 -15.40
N PHE A 90 9.46 4.92 -14.15
CA PHE A 90 8.67 4.05 -13.28
C PHE A 90 7.49 4.77 -12.66
N GLU A 91 6.31 4.18 -12.86
CA GLU A 91 5.03 4.66 -12.32
C GLU A 91 4.78 4.06 -10.94
N TYR A 92 4.41 4.91 -9.98
CA TYR A 92 4.09 4.51 -8.61
C TYR A 92 2.81 5.19 -8.17
N TRP A 93 1.97 4.46 -7.44
CA TRP A 93 0.80 5.02 -6.77
C TRP A 93 1.13 5.35 -5.31
N TYR A 94 0.61 6.48 -4.84
CA TYR A 94 0.71 6.93 -3.45
C TYR A 94 -0.67 7.24 -2.91
N VAL A 95 -0.91 6.94 -1.64
CA VAL A 95 -2.09 7.41 -0.92
C VAL A 95 -1.96 8.90 -0.68
N ASP A 96 -2.88 9.71 -1.21
CA ASP A 96 -3.04 11.08 -0.75
C ASP A 96 -3.87 11.06 0.54
N ILE A 97 -3.20 11.33 1.65
CA ILE A 97 -3.79 11.33 2.98
C ILE A 97 -4.86 12.43 3.11
N ASN A 98 -4.74 13.53 2.35
CA ASN A 98 -5.68 14.65 2.43
C ASN A 98 -7.00 14.37 1.67
N GLY A 99 -6.97 13.48 0.68
CA GLY A 99 -8.15 13.00 -0.06
C GLY A 99 -8.63 11.60 0.34
N THR A 100 -8.00 10.99 1.35
CA THR A 100 -8.32 9.63 1.82
C THR A 100 -8.94 9.67 3.21
N GLY A 101 -10.05 8.96 3.38
CA GLY A 101 -10.83 8.94 4.61
C GLY A 101 -12.30 9.26 4.32
N GLY A 102 -13.15 8.33 4.72
CA GLY A 102 -14.59 8.36 4.48
C GLY A 102 -15.29 7.47 5.50
N GLY A 103 -15.22 7.92 6.76
CA GLY A 103 -15.96 7.46 7.92
C GLY A 103 -16.03 8.58 8.95
#